data_AF-A0A7J7KST2-F1
#
_entry.id   AF-A0A7J7KST2-F1
#
_cell.length_a   1.000
_cell.length_b   1.000
_cell.length_c   1.000
_cell.angle_alpha   90.00
_cell.angle_beta   90.00
_cell.angle_gamma   90.00
#
_symmetry.space_group_name_H-M   'P 1'
#
loop_
_entity.id
_entity.type
_entity.pdbx_description
1 polymer ?
#
loop_
_entity_poly.entity_id
_entity_poly.type
_entity_poly.pdbx_seq_one_letter_code
_entity_poly.pdbx_strand_id
1 'polypeptide(L)'
;MKADNGLAAKISNTCLNCLKSVQPSPEKICIPHPSLAGYEQCGPFKITEPFYSDCRKYTAELDEWDTWEKCYMNEECSRKCVEAYHNYYGNLCLIAMNVPRNLTCADFGHMHFGGPNSCGQENQIVDDMIHRMSLLCGCQVVYENKTKCLSEASTTGSNCVPPAVNKYIGAIVGVSCAAVLILVASVAAAWYITHRKSRVLVAHAGKLTFMEN
;
A
#
# COMPACT_ATOMS: atom_id res chain seq x y z
N MET A 1 18.71 0.25 -29.09
CA MET A 1 18.26 -1.13 -28.79
C MET A 1 16.74 -1.11 -28.83
N LYS A 2 16.11 -1.86 -29.74
CA LYS A 2 14.65 -2.02 -29.75
C LYS A 2 14.31 -3.04 -28.64
N ALA A 3 13.26 -2.77 -27.87
CA ALA A 3 12.73 -3.69 -26.88
C ALA A 3 11.73 -4.62 -27.56
N ASP A 4 12.21 -5.75 -28.02
CA ASP A 4 11.46 -6.84 -28.63
C ASP A 4 11.22 -7.90 -27.56
N ASN A 5 10.13 -7.74 -26.79
CA ASN A 5 9.30 -8.81 -26.15
C ASN A 5 8.20 -8.27 -25.19
N GLY A 6 7.49 -7.19 -25.56
CA GLY A 6 6.08 -7.01 -25.13
C GLY A 6 5.76 -6.63 -23.68
N LEU A 7 6.73 -6.51 -22.77
CA LEU A 7 6.53 -5.87 -21.45
C LEU A 7 7.29 -4.55 -21.40
N ALA A 8 6.58 -3.45 -21.63
CA ALA A 8 7.07 -2.13 -21.26
C ALA A 8 6.63 -1.84 -19.83
N ALA A 9 7.56 -1.42 -18.97
CA ALA A 9 7.21 -0.92 -17.66
C ALA A 9 6.28 0.29 -17.82
N LYS A 10 5.10 0.20 -17.20
CA LYS A 10 4.11 1.26 -17.19
C LYS A 10 3.42 1.29 -15.82
N ILE A 11 3.64 2.37 -15.09
CA ILE A 11 2.97 2.59 -13.81
C ILE A 11 1.49 2.93 -14.03
N SER A 12 0.60 2.38 -13.21
CA SER A 12 -0.84 2.67 -13.29
C SER A 12 -1.20 3.96 -12.54
N ASN A 13 -2.28 4.63 -12.95
CA ASN A 13 -2.81 5.80 -12.23
C ASN A 13 -3.13 5.49 -10.76
N THR A 14 -3.62 4.28 -10.48
CA THR A 14 -3.88 3.82 -9.12
C THR A 14 -2.59 3.76 -8.31
N CYS A 15 -1.49 3.27 -8.89
CA CYS A 15 -0.20 3.23 -8.21
C CYS A 15 0.39 4.63 -8.01
N LEU A 16 0.32 5.51 -9.02
CA LEU A 16 0.76 6.91 -8.89
C LEU A 16 0.05 7.62 -7.74
N ASN A 17 -1.27 7.51 -7.67
CA ASN A 17 -2.06 8.07 -6.58
C ASN A 17 -1.65 7.49 -5.22
N CYS A 18 -1.25 6.21 -5.20
CA CYS A 18 -0.76 5.58 -3.99
C CYS A 18 0.59 6.13 -3.53
N LEU A 19 1.57 6.28 -4.44
CA LEU A 19 2.87 6.87 -4.14
C LEU A 19 2.71 8.28 -3.55
N LYS A 20 1.82 9.09 -4.13
CA LYS A 20 1.46 10.43 -3.61
C LYS A 20 0.91 10.36 -2.18
N SER A 21 0.13 9.33 -1.84
CA SER A 21 -0.59 9.25 -0.56
C SER A 21 0.30 8.93 0.65
N VAL A 22 1.46 8.29 0.45
CA VAL A 22 2.31 7.76 1.52
C VAL A 22 3.07 8.85 2.27
N GLN A 23 3.38 9.93 1.56
CA GLN A 23 4.09 11.06 2.12
C GLN A 23 3.23 12.32 2.00
N PRO A 24 2.11 12.38 2.76
CA PRO A 24 1.19 13.50 2.67
C PRO A 24 1.92 14.76 3.10
N SER A 25 2.05 15.67 2.18
CA SER A 25 2.61 16.98 2.43
C SER A 25 1.87 17.97 1.54
N PRO A 26 1.57 19.17 2.04
CA PRO A 26 1.05 20.20 1.17
C PRO A 26 2.00 20.40 0.00
N GLU A 27 1.44 20.57 -1.20
CA GLU A 27 2.12 20.55 -2.50
C GLU A 27 3.32 21.51 -2.62
N LYS A 28 3.46 22.44 -1.67
CA LYS A 28 4.51 23.47 -1.64
C LYS A 28 5.58 23.27 -0.56
N ILE A 29 5.56 22.16 0.18
CA ILE A 29 6.53 21.91 1.25
C ILE A 29 7.61 20.92 0.80
N CYS A 30 8.85 21.38 0.89
CA CYS A 30 10.06 20.58 0.86
C CYS A 30 10.38 20.09 2.27
N ILE A 31 10.86 18.85 2.37
CA ILE A 31 11.40 18.29 3.61
C ILE A 31 12.76 17.66 3.33
N PRO A 32 13.69 17.62 4.30
CA PRO A 32 14.96 16.95 4.13
C PRO A 32 14.78 15.48 3.70
N HIS A 33 15.61 15.02 2.78
CA HIS A 33 15.61 13.62 2.37
C HIS A 33 16.29 12.75 3.47
N PRO A 34 15.67 11.65 3.92
CA PRO A 34 16.15 10.89 5.07
C PRO A 34 17.53 10.25 4.86
N SER A 35 17.88 9.93 3.62
CA SER A 35 19.10 9.18 3.27
C SER A 35 20.06 9.93 2.34
N LEU A 36 19.72 11.16 1.92
CA LEU A 36 20.53 11.95 0.97
C LEU A 36 20.82 13.31 1.60
N ALA A 37 21.92 13.39 2.32
CA ALA A 37 22.32 14.63 3.00
C ALA A 37 22.49 15.76 1.99
N GLY A 38 21.92 16.93 2.31
CA GLY A 38 21.94 18.11 1.44
C GLY A 38 20.85 18.14 0.36
N TYR A 39 20.02 17.10 0.26
CA TYR A 39 18.89 17.06 -0.66
C TYR A 39 17.56 17.16 0.08
N GLU A 40 16.60 17.80 -0.56
CA GLU A 40 15.21 17.87 -0.11
C GLU A 40 14.31 17.12 -1.09
N GLN A 41 13.20 16.63 -0.57
CA GLN A 41 12.12 16.01 -1.34
C GLN A 41 10.88 16.89 -1.27
N CYS A 42 10.39 17.30 -2.44
CA CYS A 42 9.39 18.36 -2.58
C CYS A 42 8.17 17.92 -3.38
N GLY A 43 7.07 18.66 -3.20
CA GLY A 43 5.86 18.46 -3.96
C GLY A 43 5.05 17.21 -3.59
N PRO A 44 4.01 16.90 -4.37
CA PRO A 44 3.06 15.83 -4.08
C PRO A 44 3.69 14.43 -4.15
N PHE A 45 4.72 14.24 -4.96
CA PHE A 45 5.40 12.97 -5.13
C PHE A 45 6.76 12.91 -4.40
N LYS A 46 7.12 13.94 -3.64
CA LYS A 46 8.39 13.97 -2.89
C LYS A 46 9.60 13.70 -3.78
N ILE A 47 9.63 14.41 -4.90
CA ILE A 47 10.73 14.34 -5.87
C ILE A 47 11.92 15.15 -5.37
N THR A 48 13.11 14.59 -5.47
CA THR A 48 14.38 15.29 -5.24
C THR A 48 14.90 15.89 -6.55
N GLU A 49 15.82 16.85 -6.47
CA GLU A 49 16.46 17.41 -7.67
C GLU A 49 17.16 16.33 -8.54
N PRO A 50 17.91 15.35 -7.98
CA PRO A 50 18.46 14.24 -8.78
C PRO A 50 17.38 13.40 -9.46
N PHE A 51 16.29 13.06 -8.77
CA PHE A 51 15.18 12.31 -9.35
C PHE A 51 14.60 13.05 -10.54
N TYR A 52 14.40 14.36 -10.39
CA TYR A 52 13.88 15.21 -11.44
C TYR A 52 14.85 15.37 -12.64
N SER A 53 16.15 15.51 -12.36
CA SER A 53 17.19 15.51 -13.40
C SER A 53 17.14 14.21 -14.22
N ASP A 54 16.92 13.06 -13.57
CA ASP A 54 16.79 11.79 -14.28
C ASP A 54 15.50 11.69 -15.08
N CYS A 55 14.34 12.05 -14.53
CA CYS A 55 13.08 11.97 -15.26
C CYS A 55 13.07 12.85 -16.52
N ARG A 56 13.68 14.06 -16.46
CA ARG A 56 13.75 14.97 -17.61
C ARG A 56 14.55 14.41 -18.78
N LYS A 57 15.55 13.54 -18.53
CA LYS A 57 16.33 12.90 -19.60
C LYS A 57 15.50 11.96 -20.46
N TYR A 58 14.35 11.50 -19.96
CA TYR A 58 13.58 10.41 -20.56
C TYR A 58 12.23 10.85 -21.14
N THR A 59 11.92 12.14 -21.12
CA THR A 59 10.73 12.68 -21.80
C THR A 59 10.90 14.15 -22.20
N ALA A 60 10.51 14.46 -23.44
CA ALA A 60 10.41 15.85 -23.92
C ALA A 60 9.17 16.56 -23.37
N GLU A 61 8.22 15.81 -22.78
CA GLU A 61 7.05 16.43 -22.14
C GLU A 61 7.43 17.33 -20.98
N LEU A 62 8.66 17.24 -20.43
CA LEU A 62 9.11 18.09 -19.33
C LEU A 62 9.80 19.38 -19.78
N ASP A 63 9.91 19.66 -21.08
CA ASP A 63 10.68 20.80 -21.62
C ASP A 63 10.11 22.16 -21.16
N GLU A 64 8.80 22.26 -20.92
CA GLU A 64 8.13 23.47 -20.42
C GLU A 64 8.41 23.74 -18.93
N TRP A 65 8.82 22.71 -18.20
CA TRP A 65 9.20 22.77 -16.80
C TRP A 65 10.70 22.65 -16.70
N ASP A 66 11.40 23.76 -16.93
CA ASP A 66 12.87 23.84 -17.02
C ASP A 66 13.60 23.88 -15.67
N THR A 67 12.90 23.84 -14.53
CA THR A 67 13.51 23.71 -13.20
C THR A 67 12.76 22.70 -12.32
N TRP A 68 13.47 22.13 -11.36
CA TRP A 68 12.91 21.22 -10.37
C TRP A 68 11.79 21.88 -9.56
N GLU A 69 11.96 23.15 -9.21
CA GLU A 69 10.98 23.95 -8.46
C GLU A 69 9.68 24.17 -9.21
N LYS A 70 9.77 24.54 -10.49
CA LYS A 70 8.58 24.66 -11.34
C LYS A 70 7.84 23.34 -11.44
N CYS A 71 8.57 22.22 -11.46
CA CYS A 71 7.97 20.91 -11.59
C CYS A 71 7.30 20.42 -10.31
N TYR A 72 7.96 20.50 -9.14
CA TYR A 72 7.36 19.99 -7.91
C TYR A 72 6.15 20.80 -7.45
N MET A 73 6.09 22.09 -7.82
CA MET A 73 4.97 22.99 -7.55
C MET A 73 3.75 22.72 -8.44
N ASN A 74 3.90 21.89 -9.48
CA ASN A 74 2.85 21.54 -10.42
C ASN A 74 2.60 20.02 -10.38
N GLU A 75 1.40 19.61 -9.97
CA GLU A 75 1.06 18.19 -9.84
C GLU A 75 1.17 17.44 -11.18
N GLU A 76 0.78 18.06 -12.30
CA GLU A 76 0.88 17.44 -13.61
C GLU A 76 2.34 17.17 -13.99
N CYS A 77 3.23 18.16 -13.80
CA CYS A 77 4.66 17.98 -14.04
C CYS A 77 5.23 16.88 -13.15
N SER A 78 4.94 16.92 -11.86
CA SER A 78 5.42 15.91 -10.91
C SER A 78 4.96 14.51 -11.31
N ARG A 79 3.70 14.36 -11.75
CA ARG A 79 3.17 13.07 -12.23
C ARG A 79 3.89 12.60 -13.48
N LYS A 80 4.05 13.46 -14.49
CA LYS A 80 4.79 13.13 -15.73
C LYS A 80 6.25 12.76 -15.45
N CYS A 81 6.89 13.45 -14.52
CA CYS A 81 8.24 13.13 -14.07
C CYS A 81 8.31 11.74 -13.43
N VAL A 82 7.41 11.41 -12.50
CA VAL A 82 7.36 10.08 -11.89
C VAL A 82 7.05 8.99 -12.93
N GLU A 83 6.15 9.24 -13.87
CA GLU A 83 5.88 8.31 -14.98
C GLU A 83 7.12 8.07 -15.84
N ALA A 84 7.80 9.12 -16.30
CA ALA A 84 8.99 9.01 -17.12
C ALA A 84 10.13 8.26 -16.41
N TYR A 85 10.35 8.59 -15.13
CA TYR A 85 11.33 7.91 -14.28
C TYR A 85 11.05 6.41 -14.20
N HIS A 86 9.80 6.02 -13.86
CA HIS A 86 9.41 4.63 -13.70
C HIS A 86 9.34 3.86 -15.03
N ASN A 87 9.01 4.52 -16.14
CA ASN A 87 9.04 3.90 -17.45
C ASN A 87 10.49 3.53 -17.82
N TYR A 88 11.46 4.41 -17.57
CA TYR A 88 12.87 4.12 -17.86
C TYR A 88 13.45 3.07 -16.90
N TYR A 89 13.45 3.35 -15.60
CA TYR A 89 14.07 2.47 -14.61
C TYR A 89 13.28 1.18 -14.40
N GLY A 90 11.97 1.17 -14.62
CA GLY A 90 11.18 -0.05 -14.61
C GLY A 90 11.57 -1.01 -15.72
N ASN A 91 11.89 -0.50 -16.93
CA ASN A 91 12.41 -1.36 -18.00
C ASN A 91 13.78 -1.95 -17.63
N LEU A 92 14.66 -1.14 -17.00
CA LEU A 92 15.93 -1.64 -16.48
C LEU A 92 15.73 -2.69 -15.38
N CYS A 93 14.74 -2.51 -14.50
CA CYS A 93 14.40 -3.49 -13.48
C CYS A 93 13.94 -4.81 -14.09
N LEU A 94 13.04 -4.79 -15.08
CA LEU A 94 12.58 -6.00 -15.77
C LEU A 94 13.75 -6.78 -16.39
N ILE A 95 14.69 -6.07 -17.01
CA ILE A 95 15.93 -6.65 -17.57
C ILE A 95 16.78 -7.25 -16.45
N ALA A 96 17.03 -6.50 -15.37
CA ALA A 96 17.90 -6.92 -14.27
C ALA A 96 17.34 -8.13 -13.51
N MET A 97 16.04 -8.18 -13.29
CA MET A 97 15.40 -9.29 -12.58
C MET A 97 15.27 -10.55 -13.43
N ASN A 98 15.29 -10.43 -14.76
CA ASN A 98 15.10 -11.54 -15.70
C ASN A 98 13.86 -12.41 -15.38
N VAL A 99 12.76 -11.74 -15.01
CA VAL A 99 11.49 -12.40 -14.64
C VAL A 99 10.38 -12.05 -15.63
N PRO A 100 9.59 -13.04 -16.11
CA PRO A 100 8.50 -12.80 -17.05
C PRO A 100 7.22 -12.36 -16.29
N ARG A 101 7.31 -11.26 -15.53
CA ARG A 101 6.16 -10.67 -14.82
C ARG A 101 6.10 -9.18 -15.06
N ASN A 102 4.90 -8.61 -14.92
CA ASN A 102 4.75 -7.17 -14.81
C ASN A 102 5.34 -6.66 -13.50
N LEU A 103 5.79 -5.42 -13.50
CA LEU A 103 6.12 -4.70 -12.27
C LEU A 103 4.83 -4.37 -11.53
N THR A 104 4.82 -4.68 -10.24
CA THR A 104 3.77 -4.35 -9.29
C THR A 104 3.95 -2.93 -8.78
N CYS A 105 2.95 -2.39 -8.08
CA CYS A 105 3.09 -1.08 -7.45
C CYS A 105 4.14 -1.08 -6.33
N ALA A 106 4.39 -2.22 -5.67
CA ALA A 106 5.51 -2.37 -4.75
C ALA A 106 6.85 -2.15 -5.46
N ASP A 107 7.07 -2.77 -6.64
CA ASP A 107 8.31 -2.58 -7.41
C ASP A 107 8.53 -1.11 -7.78
N PHE A 108 7.46 -0.42 -8.18
CA PHE A 108 7.51 1.02 -8.42
C PHE A 108 7.79 1.81 -7.16
N GLY A 109 7.16 1.48 -6.03
CA GLY A 109 7.46 2.12 -4.74
C GLY A 109 8.91 1.91 -4.31
N HIS A 110 9.48 0.73 -4.55
CA HIS A 110 10.88 0.49 -4.26
C HIS A 110 11.74 1.48 -5.03
N MET A 111 11.53 1.62 -6.35
CA MET A 111 12.26 2.56 -7.19
C MET A 111 12.03 4.02 -6.78
N HIS A 112 10.80 4.38 -6.39
CA HIS A 112 10.44 5.74 -5.98
C HIS A 112 11.15 6.17 -4.70
N PHE A 113 11.17 5.31 -3.68
CA PHE A 113 11.74 5.65 -2.37
C PHE A 113 13.22 5.28 -2.22
N GLY A 114 13.70 4.31 -3.01
CA GLY A 114 15.05 3.76 -2.94
C GLY A 114 15.95 4.13 -4.12
N GLY A 115 15.41 4.80 -5.15
CA GLY A 115 16.14 5.20 -6.34
C GLY A 115 16.22 4.10 -7.42
N PRO A 116 17.07 4.27 -8.44
CA PRO A 116 16.95 3.51 -9.69
C PRO A 116 17.28 2.02 -9.57
N ASN A 117 18.04 1.64 -8.54
CA ASN A 117 18.55 0.28 -8.36
C ASN A 117 17.83 -0.51 -7.26
N SER A 118 16.88 0.08 -6.55
CA SER A 118 16.20 -0.56 -5.41
C SER A 118 15.11 -1.56 -5.82
N CYS A 119 14.81 -1.68 -7.11
CA CYS A 119 13.80 -2.61 -7.60
C CYS A 119 14.15 -4.06 -7.19
N GLY A 120 13.25 -4.71 -6.44
CA GLY A 120 13.48 -6.06 -5.93
C GLY A 120 14.58 -6.17 -4.87
N GLN A 121 15.11 -5.06 -4.35
CA GLN A 121 16.06 -5.05 -3.24
C GLN A 121 15.34 -4.83 -1.90
N GLU A 122 15.69 -5.64 -0.91
CA GLU A 122 15.25 -5.44 0.46
C GLU A 122 15.92 -4.20 1.06
N ASN A 123 15.12 -3.29 1.60
CA ASN A 123 15.62 -2.12 2.29
C ASN A 123 14.57 -1.71 3.30
N GLN A 124 14.89 -1.87 4.59
CA GLN A 124 13.92 -1.68 5.67
C GLN A 124 13.19 -0.32 5.64
N ILE A 125 13.86 0.76 5.23
CA ILE A 125 13.24 2.09 5.16
C ILE A 125 12.24 2.14 3.98
N VAL A 126 12.64 1.59 2.84
CA VAL A 126 11.78 1.49 1.66
C VAL A 126 10.62 0.55 1.95
N ASP A 127 10.86 -0.59 2.58
CA ASP A 127 9.86 -1.59 2.96
C ASP A 127 8.81 -1.00 3.92
N ASP A 128 9.20 -0.13 4.87
CA ASP A 128 8.23 0.62 5.71
C ASP A 128 7.34 1.54 4.85
N MET A 129 7.91 2.19 3.82
CA MET A 129 7.14 3.02 2.90
C MET A 129 6.18 2.18 2.04
N ILE A 130 6.60 1.02 1.54
CA ILE A 130 5.72 0.08 0.83
C ILE A 130 4.64 -0.47 1.75
N HIS A 131 4.97 -0.76 3.00
CA HIS A 131 4.01 -1.19 4.00
C HIS A 131 2.94 -0.10 4.22
N ARG A 132 3.36 1.17 4.37
CA ARG A 132 2.44 2.32 4.45
C ARG A 132 1.58 2.45 3.20
N MET A 133 2.13 2.25 2.00
CA MET A 133 1.33 2.17 0.75
C MET A 133 0.21 1.14 0.89
N SER A 134 0.53 -0.05 1.41
CA SER A 134 -0.42 -1.15 1.51
C SER A 134 -1.58 -0.85 2.48
N LEU A 135 -1.29 -0.11 3.55
CA LEU A 135 -2.28 0.33 4.53
C LEU A 135 -3.21 1.42 3.98
N LEU A 136 -2.67 2.35 3.19
CA LEU A 136 -3.40 3.51 2.66
C LEU A 136 -4.21 3.17 1.40
N CYS A 137 -3.64 2.38 0.50
CA CYS A 137 -4.19 2.11 -0.83
C CYS A 137 -4.82 0.72 -0.96
N GLY A 138 -4.64 -0.12 0.07
CA GLY A 138 -5.04 -1.50 0.05
C GLY A 138 -3.95 -2.39 -0.57
N CYS A 139 -3.74 -3.53 0.09
CA CYS A 139 -2.64 -4.42 -0.27
C CYS A 139 -2.75 -5.03 -1.68
N GLN A 140 -3.97 -5.21 -2.19
CA GLN A 140 -4.18 -5.69 -3.56
C GLN A 140 -3.67 -4.69 -4.61
N VAL A 141 -3.71 -3.38 -4.33
CA VAL A 141 -3.15 -2.35 -5.22
C VAL A 141 -1.62 -2.42 -5.21
N VAL A 142 -1.02 -2.69 -4.06
CA VAL A 142 0.44 -2.66 -3.89
C VAL A 142 1.11 -3.90 -4.48
N TYR A 143 0.63 -5.10 -4.15
CA TYR A 143 1.32 -6.34 -4.48
C TYR A 143 0.68 -7.16 -5.60
N GLU A 144 -0.53 -6.80 -6.06
CA GLU A 144 -1.36 -7.53 -7.03
C GLU A 144 -1.76 -8.97 -6.61
N ASN A 145 -1.01 -9.60 -5.70
CA ASN A 145 -1.22 -10.95 -5.17
C ASN A 145 -1.57 -10.94 -3.68
N LYS A 146 -2.73 -11.53 -3.35
CA LYS A 146 -3.28 -11.60 -1.99
C LYS A 146 -2.44 -12.43 -1.01
N THR A 147 -1.63 -13.38 -1.46
CA THR A 147 -0.85 -14.22 -0.52
C THR A 147 0.30 -13.45 0.13
N LYS A 148 0.98 -12.57 -0.61
CA LYS A 148 2.05 -11.72 -0.09
C LYS A 148 1.54 -10.72 0.96
N CYS A 149 0.30 -10.25 0.79
CA CYS A 149 -0.40 -9.42 1.77
C CYS A 149 -0.56 -10.07 3.15
N LEU A 150 -0.78 -11.38 3.19
CA LEU A 150 -1.05 -12.10 4.43
C LEU A 150 0.24 -12.45 5.17
N SER A 151 1.33 -12.72 4.44
CA SER A 151 2.62 -13.02 5.06
C SER A 151 3.28 -11.79 5.70
N GLU A 152 3.15 -10.61 5.10
CA GLU A 152 3.76 -9.37 5.64
C GLU A 152 2.96 -8.76 6.79
N ALA A 153 1.64 -8.94 6.78
CA ALA A 153 0.78 -8.64 7.92
C ALA A 153 1.13 -9.49 9.17
N SER A 154 1.70 -10.67 8.96
CA SER A 154 2.03 -11.62 10.03
C SER A 154 3.41 -11.37 10.65
N THR A 155 4.34 -10.74 9.95
CA THR A 155 5.75 -10.62 10.40
C THR A 155 6.07 -9.30 11.10
N THR A 156 5.29 -8.25 10.85
CA THR A 156 5.60 -6.91 11.40
C THR A 156 5.11 -6.67 12.83
N GLY A 157 4.28 -7.54 13.42
CA GLY A 157 3.85 -7.42 14.83
C GLY A 157 3.07 -6.14 15.19
N SER A 158 2.93 -5.19 14.26
CA SER A 158 2.23 -3.93 14.40
C SER A 158 0.89 -3.99 13.68
N ASN A 159 -0.16 -4.19 14.47
CA ASN A 159 -1.55 -3.79 14.22
C ASN A 159 -1.97 -3.66 12.75
N CYS A 160 -2.26 -4.79 12.11
CA CYS A 160 -3.05 -4.84 10.89
C CYS A 160 -4.52 -4.52 11.18
N VAL A 161 -4.81 -3.26 11.55
CA VAL A 161 -6.17 -2.75 11.55
C VAL A 161 -6.26 -1.67 10.49
N PRO A 162 -7.02 -1.90 9.38
CA PRO A 162 -7.27 -0.84 8.42
C PRO A 162 -7.94 0.36 9.14
N PRO A 163 -7.59 1.61 8.80
CA PRO A 163 -8.13 2.80 9.47
C PRO A 163 -9.66 2.97 9.32
N ALA A 164 -10.32 2.14 8.51
CA ALA A 164 -11.77 2.17 8.31
C ALA A 164 -12.60 1.53 9.44
N VAL A 165 -12.00 0.84 10.42
CA VAL A 165 -12.77 0.15 11.48
C VAL A 165 -12.74 0.89 12.83
N ASN A 166 -11.91 1.92 12.99
CA ASN A 166 -11.66 2.51 14.31
C ASN A 166 -12.46 3.78 14.62
N LYS A 167 -13.79 3.75 14.39
CA LYS A 167 -14.70 4.80 14.90
C LYS A 167 -15.52 4.36 16.13
N TYR A 168 -15.38 3.11 16.59
CA TYR A 168 -16.18 2.59 17.70
C TYR A 168 -15.44 1.74 18.75
N ILE A 169 -14.12 1.58 18.68
CA ILE A 169 -13.39 0.81 19.69
C ILE A 169 -12.35 1.71 20.35
N GLY A 170 -12.84 2.53 21.29
CA GLY A 170 -11.98 3.16 22.28
C GLY A 170 -11.26 2.08 23.11
N ALA A 171 -9.95 2.21 23.16
CA ALA A 171 -9.07 1.70 24.22
C ALA A 171 -9.12 0.19 24.52
N ILE A 172 -8.47 -0.63 23.68
CA ILE A 172 -7.73 -1.80 24.20
C ILE A 172 -6.39 -1.87 23.49
N VAL A 173 -5.34 -1.45 24.19
CA VAL A 173 -3.96 -1.55 23.76
C VAL A 173 -3.48 -2.98 24.06
N GLY A 174 -2.98 -3.71 23.05
CA GLY A 174 -2.17 -4.91 23.27
C GLY A 174 -2.88 -6.26 23.24
N VAL A 175 -3.91 -6.45 22.40
CA VAL A 175 -4.45 -7.79 22.14
C VAL A 175 -3.87 -8.30 20.83
N SER A 176 -3.03 -9.34 20.90
CA SER A 176 -2.52 -10.02 19.69
C SER A 176 -3.70 -10.57 18.87
N CYS A 177 -3.57 -10.64 17.54
CA CYS A 177 -4.61 -11.20 16.67
C CYS A 177 -5.08 -12.60 17.12
N ALA A 178 -4.19 -13.40 17.71
CA ALA A 178 -4.54 -14.68 18.30
C ALA A 178 -5.56 -14.55 19.45
N ALA A 179 -5.40 -13.56 20.33
CA ALA A 179 -6.31 -13.35 21.44
C ALA A 179 -7.68 -12.79 21.00
N VAL A 180 -7.74 -12.00 19.91
CA VAL A 180 -9.02 -11.60 19.29
C VAL A 180 -9.76 -12.80 18.73
N LEU A 181 -9.06 -13.70 18.01
CA LEU A 181 -9.66 -14.92 17.48
C LEU A 181 -10.18 -15.86 18.58
N ILE A 182 -9.44 -15.99 19.69
CA ILE A 182 -9.88 -16.76 20.86
C ILE A 182 -11.13 -16.14 21.48
N LEU A 183 -11.20 -14.82 21.63
CA LEU A 183 -12.37 -14.12 22.16
C LEU A 183 -13.60 -14.30 21.26
N VAL A 184 -13.46 -14.15 19.95
CA VAL A 184 -14.57 -14.35 19.01
C VAL A 184 -15.09 -15.79 19.03
N ALA A 185 -14.20 -16.78 19.07
CA ALA A 185 -14.60 -18.19 19.19
C ALA A 185 -15.32 -18.46 20.53
N SER A 186 -14.87 -17.84 21.62
CA SER A 186 -15.47 -17.97 22.94
C SER A 186 -16.89 -17.39 22.99
N VAL A 187 -17.10 -16.21 22.39
CA VAL A 187 -18.42 -15.57 22.32
C VAL A 187 -19.37 -16.35 21.40
N ALA A 188 -18.87 -16.85 20.26
CA ALA A 188 -19.67 -17.69 19.36
C ALA A 188 -20.09 -19.01 20.03
N ALA A 189 -19.20 -19.65 20.80
CA ALA A 189 -19.52 -20.85 21.56
C ALA A 189 -20.55 -20.56 22.67
N ALA A 190 -20.41 -19.46 23.40
CA ALA A 190 -21.37 -19.06 24.42
C ALA A 190 -22.76 -18.73 23.83
N TRP A 191 -22.81 -18.04 22.69
CA TRP A 191 -24.06 -17.78 21.96
C TRP A 191 -24.70 -19.08 21.46
N TYR A 192 -23.91 -20.00 20.92
CA TYR A 192 -24.40 -21.30 20.46
C TYR A 192 -24.99 -22.15 21.61
N ILE A 193 -24.33 -22.18 22.78
CA ILE A 193 -24.80 -22.91 23.96
C ILE A 193 -26.11 -22.32 24.50
N THR A 194 -26.21 -20.98 24.58
CA THR A 194 -27.43 -20.32 25.08
C THR A 194 -28.61 -20.52 24.13
N HIS A 195 -28.42 -20.38 22.82
CA HIS A 195 -29.51 -20.57 21.84
C HIS A 195 -29.95 -22.04 21.69
N ARG A 196 -29.07 -23.02 21.93
CA ARG A 196 -29.47 -24.43 21.94
C ARG A 196 -30.38 -24.79 23.13
N LYS A 197 -30.15 -24.20 24.31
CA LYS A 197 -31.00 -24.43 25.49
C LYS A 197 -32.41 -23.85 25.30
N SER A 198 -32.56 -22.71 24.62
CA SER A 198 -33.86 -22.09 24.35
C SER A 198 -34.75 -22.95 23.43
N ARG A 199 -34.17 -23.72 22.51
CA ARG A 199 -34.94 -24.62 21.62
C ARG A 199 -35.46 -25.88 22.31
N VAL A 200 -34.81 -26.32 23.40
CA VAL A 200 -35.27 -27.49 24.17
C VAL A 200 -36.44 -27.13 25.09
N LEU A 201 -36.49 -25.90 25.61
CA LEU A 201 -37.58 -25.45 26.48
C LEU A 201 -38.90 -25.18 25.73
N VAL A 202 -38.85 -24.79 24.46
CA VAL A 202 -40.07 -24.60 23.63
C VAL A 202 -40.71 -25.95 23.25
N ALA A 203 -39.95 -27.05 23.26
CA ALA A 203 -40.49 -28.39 22.97
C ALA A 203 -41.28 -29.01 24.14
N HIS A 204 -41.32 -28.39 25.33
CA HIS A 204 -42.14 -28.86 26.46
C HIS A 204 -43.36 -27.99 26.79
N ALA A 205 -43.42 -26.76 26.28
CA ALA A 205 -44.60 -25.91 26.47
C ALA A 205 -45.75 -26.20 25.47
N GLY A 206 -45.47 -26.88 24.35
CA GLY A 206 -46.46 -27.20 23.31
C GLY A 206 -47.33 -28.43 23.56
N LYS A 207 -47.22 -29.12 24.71
CA LYS A 207 -47.94 -30.38 24.99
C LYS A 207 -49.04 -30.25 26.05
N LEU A 208 -49.42 -29.03 26.45
CA LEU A 208 -50.38 -28.79 27.56
C LEU A 208 -51.67 -28.05 27.18
N THR A 209 -51.96 -27.82 25.90
CA THR A 209 -53.20 -27.13 25.47
C THR A 209 -54.10 -27.99 24.57
N PHE A 210 -54.29 -29.27 24.90
CA PHE A 210 -55.20 -30.15 24.16
C PHE A 210 -55.96 -31.13 25.07
N MET A 211 -56.65 -30.62 26.10
CA MET A 211 -57.78 -31.30 26.76
C MET A 211 -58.69 -30.24 27.41
N GLU A 212 -59.51 -29.56 26.63
CA GLU A 212 -60.80 -29.01 27.09
C GLU A 212 -61.66 -28.65 25.87
N ASN A 213 -62.87 -29.23 25.85
CA ASN A 213 -63.95 -29.24 24.86
C ASN A 213 -63.85 -30.25 23.71
#